data_AF-A0A9W3BQ52-F1
#
_entry.id   AF-A0A9W3BQ52-F1
#
_cell.length_a   1.000
_cell.length_b   1.000
_cell.length_c   1.000
_cell.angle_alpha   90.00
_cell.angle_beta   90.00
_cell.angle_gamma   90.00
#
_symmetry.space_group_name_H-M   'P 1'
#
loop_
_entity.id
_entity.type
_entity.pdbx_description
1 polymer ?
#
loop_
_entity_poly.entity_id
_entity_poly.type
_entity_poly.pdbx_seq_one_letter_code
_entity_poly.pdbx_strand_id
1 'polypeptide(L)'
;MPAKRSDVPNLNLIFWSLRQFLHEQLLNKQENLSVQQVSDDAHDLMSMEEQVLEWNKKVSVTRNARLAEEMKLEEERIQQIEKERAERKLQKKIEAEKKLKKNIAMSSEFITSITADKLDAEIEKLLDSRSDYNFAITKSGEILKGEFPQKPTTSK
;
A
#
# COMPACT_ATOMS: atom_id res chain seq x y z
N MET A 1 18.36 -112.75 -31.86
CA MET A 1 17.50 -111.57 -32.05
C MET A 1 17.59 -110.70 -30.78
N PRO A 2 18.43 -109.66 -30.71
CA PRO A 2 18.49 -108.82 -29.52
C PRO A 2 17.43 -107.71 -29.59
N ALA A 3 16.67 -107.53 -28.50
CA ALA A 3 15.64 -106.52 -28.35
C ALA A 3 16.24 -105.10 -28.38
N LYS A 4 15.60 -104.21 -29.13
CA LYS A 4 16.00 -102.81 -29.30
C LYS A 4 15.89 -102.08 -27.95
N ARG A 5 16.99 -101.45 -27.51
CA ARG A 5 16.95 -100.40 -26.48
C ARG A 5 16.43 -99.11 -27.14
N SER A 6 15.12 -98.92 -27.22
CA SER A 6 14.54 -97.68 -27.77
C SER A 6 13.58 -96.94 -26.83
N ASP A 7 13.27 -97.47 -25.65
CA ASP A 7 12.14 -96.97 -24.84
C ASP A 7 12.58 -96.30 -23.52
N VAL A 8 13.81 -95.77 -23.46
CA VAL A 8 14.22 -94.91 -22.33
C VAL A 8 14.06 -93.46 -22.78
N PRO A 9 13.13 -92.69 -22.21
CA PRO A 9 12.98 -91.29 -22.57
C PRO A 9 14.30 -90.55 -22.31
N ASN A 10 14.71 -89.72 -23.27
CA ASN A 10 15.95 -88.97 -23.19
C ASN A 10 15.84 -87.94 -22.05
N LEU A 11 16.35 -88.30 -20.87
CA LEU A 11 16.29 -87.50 -19.65
C LEU A 11 16.81 -86.07 -19.88
N ASN A 12 17.80 -85.89 -20.74
CA ASN A 12 18.34 -84.57 -21.07
C ASN A 12 17.31 -83.66 -21.76
N LEU A 13 16.43 -84.23 -22.59
CA LEU A 13 15.37 -83.47 -23.25
C LEU A 13 14.29 -83.04 -22.24
N ILE A 14 13.96 -83.90 -21.28
CA ILE A 14 13.01 -83.61 -20.19
C ILE A 14 13.57 -82.53 -19.25
N PHE A 15 14.84 -82.64 -18.86
CA PHE A 15 15.48 -81.61 -18.04
C PHE A 15 15.62 -80.28 -18.77
N TRP A 16 15.89 -80.31 -20.08
CA TRP A 16 15.94 -79.10 -20.89
C TRP A 16 14.57 -78.41 -20.98
N SER A 17 13.50 -79.16 -21.25
CA SER A 17 12.14 -78.58 -21.30
C SER A 17 11.67 -78.07 -19.94
N LEU A 18 11.96 -78.78 -18.85
CA LEU A 18 11.67 -78.32 -17.50
C LEU A 18 12.44 -77.03 -17.15
N ARG A 19 13.71 -76.94 -17.57
CA ARG A 19 14.52 -75.73 -17.37
C ARG A 19 13.96 -74.54 -18.17
N GLN A 20 13.52 -74.76 -19.41
CA GLN A 20 12.88 -73.72 -20.22
C GLN A 20 11.59 -73.23 -19.56
N PHE A 21 10.73 -74.15 -19.11
CA PHE A 21 9.49 -73.81 -18.42
C PHE A 21 9.73 -73.01 -17.12
N LEU A 22 10.70 -73.43 -16.30
CA LEU A 22 11.03 -72.70 -15.06
C LEU A 22 11.64 -71.32 -15.37
N HIS A 23 12.42 -71.19 -16.44
CA HIS A 23 12.96 -69.91 -16.87
C HIS A 23 11.84 -68.95 -17.32
N GLU A 24 10.89 -69.44 -18.10
CA GLU A 24 9.71 -68.69 -18.53
C GLU A 24 8.84 -68.25 -17.33
N GLN A 25 8.64 -69.13 -16.34
CA GLN A 25 7.94 -68.77 -15.10
C GLN A 25 8.64 -67.66 -14.31
N LEU A 26 9.98 -67.67 -14.27
CA LEU A 26 10.75 -66.60 -13.62
C LEU A 26 10.64 -65.28 -14.38
N LEU A 27 10.71 -65.31 -15.71
CA LEU A 27 10.53 -64.12 -16.56
C LEU A 27 9.13 -63.54 -16.39
N ASN A 28 8.09 -64.37 -16.48
CA ASN A 28 6.70 -63.93 -16.27
C ASN A 28 6.49 -63.34 -14.88
N LYS A 29 7.11 -63.93 -13.84
CA LYS A 29 7.05 -63.37 -12.48
C LYS A 29 7.74 -62.01 -12.41
N GLN A 30 8.90 -61.86 -13.04
CA GLN A 30 9.63 -60.59 -13.09
C GLN A 30 8.85 -59.52 -13.84
N GLU A 31 8.28 -59.85 -15.00
CA GLU A 31 7.45 -58.95 -15.79
C GLU A 31 6.20 -58.53 -15.00
N ASN A 32 5.46 -59.48 -14.43
CA ASN A 32 4.27 -59.17 -13.62
C ASN A 32 4.60 -58.30 -12.39
N LEU A 33 5.74 -58.54 -11.73
CA LEU A 33 6.20 -57.68 -10.63
C LEU A 33 6.50 -56.27 -11.13
N SER A 34 7.17 -56.12 -12.28
CA SER A 34 7.49 -54.82 -12.85
C SER A 34 6.23 -54.04 -13.27
N VAL A 35 5.25 -54.74 -13.85
CA VAL A 35 3.96 -54.16 -14.24
C VAL A 35 3.18 -53.71 -13.00
N GLN A 36 3.18 -54.53 -11.95
CA GLN A 36 2.53 -54.19 -10.69
C GLN A 36 3.19 -52.96 -10.04
N GLN A 37 4.52 -52.91 -10.00
CA GLN A 37 5.26 -51.76 -9.47
C GLN A 37 4.91 -50.47 -10.19
N VAL A 38 4.89 -50.47 -11.53
CA VAL A 38 4.52 -49.28 -12.31
C VAL A 38 3.06 -48.86 -12.04
N SER A 39 2.16 -49.83 -11.86
CA SER A 39 0.76 -49.54 -11.52
C SER A 39 0.62 -48.94 -10.12
N ASP A 40 1.35 -49.48 -9.14
CA ASP A 40 1.35 -49.01 -7.76
C ASP A 40 1.97 -47.59 -7.68
N ASP A 41 3.09 -47.37 -8.36
CA ASP A 41 3.75 -46.06 -8.46
C ASP A 41 2.84 -45.00 -9.09
N ALA A 42 2.08 -45.37 -10.13
CA ALA A 42 1.12 -44.47 -10.77
C ALA A 42 -0.03 -44.09 -9.83
N HIS A 43 -0.57 -45.06 -9.08
CA HIS A 43 -1.61 -44.81 -8.10
C HIS A 43 -1.11 -43.92 -6.94
N ASP A 44 0.10 -44.18 -6.45
CA ASP A 44 0.71 -43.36 -5.40
C ASP A 44 0.93 -41.93 -5.86
N LEU A 45 1.41 -41.72 -7.10
CA LEU A 45 1.54 -40.40 -7.68
C LEU A 45 0.20 -39.66 -7.74
N MET A 46 -0.87 -40.32 -8.20
CA MET A 46 -2.21 -39.71 -8.25
C MET A 46 -2.70 -39.29 -6.85
N SER A 47 -2.51 -40.14 -5.85
CA SER A 47 -2.87 -39.83 -4.45
C SER A 47 -2.09 -38.63 -3.91
N MET A 48 -0.78 -38.57 -4.20
CA MET A 48 0.06 -37.44 -3.80
C MET A 48 -0.38 -36.14 -4.48
N GLU A 49 -0.69 -36.16 -5.78
CA GLU A 49 -1.18 -35.00 -6.50
C GLU A 49 -2.48 -34.46 -5.91
N GLU A 50 -3.42 -35.33 -5.56
CA GLU A 50 -4.68 -34.94 -4.92
C GLU A 50 -4.43 -34.26 -3.56
N GLN A 51 -3.55 -34.82 -2.73
CA GLN A 51 -3.18 -34.24 -1.44
C GLN A 51 -2.52 -32.86 -1.60
N VAL A 52 -1.63 -32.71 -2.59
CA VAL A 52 -0.97 -31.44 -2.90
C VAL A 52 -1.98 -30.40 -3.38
N LEU A 53 -2.93 -30.79 -4.23
CA LEU A 53 -4.00 -29.90 -4.69
C LEU A 53 -4.86 -29.42 -3.52
N GLU A 54 -5.23 -30.31 -2.60
CA GLU A 54 -6.04 -29.97 -1.43
C GLU A 54 -5.29 -29.04 -0.47
N TRP A 55 -4.00 -29.28 -0.26
CA TRP A 55 -3.14 -28.39 0.52
C TRP A 55 -3.01 -27.02 -0.15
N ASN A 56 -2.77 -26.98 -1.46
CA ASN A 56 -2.68 -25.74 -2.24
C ASN A 56 -3.96 -24.91 -2.16
N LYS A 57 -5.13 -25.55 -2.20
CA LYS A 57 -6.42 -24.87 -2.00
C LYS A 57 -6.49 -24.20 -0.63
N LYS A 58 -6.14 -24.92 0.44
CA LYS A 58 -6.14 -24.39 1.81
C LYS A 58 -5.17 -23.19 1.95
N VAL A 59 -3.96 -23.32 1.44
CA VAL A 59 -2.96 -22.25 1.45
C VAL A 59 -3.42 -21.04 0.63
N SER A 60 -4.05 -21.27 -0.52
CA SER A 60 -4.60 -20.20 -1.36
C SER A 60 -5.67 -19.39 -0.63
N VAL A 61 -6.58 -20.05 0.11
CA VAL A 61 -7.59 -19.37 0.91
C VAL A 61 -6.95 -18.47 1.98
N THR A 62 -6.01 -19.00 2.75
CA THR A 62 -5.30 -18.21 3.79
C THR A 62 -4.52 -17.04 3.18
N ARG A 63 -3.85 -17.27 2.05
CA ARG A 63 -3.10 -16.22 1.34
C ARG A 63 -4.02 -15.11 0.87
N ASN A 64 -5.15 -15.46 0.26
CA ASN A 64 -6.11 -14.49 -0.28
C ASN A 64 -6.76 -13.68 0.84
N ALA A 65 -7.05 -14.30 1.99
CA ALA A 65 -7.54 -13.58 3.17
C ALA A 65 -6.53 -12.52 3.64
N ARG A 66 -5.25 -12.90 3.79
CA ARG A 66 -4.17 -11.96 4.14
C ARG A 66 -4.03 -10.83 3.12
N LEU A 67 -4.02 -11.14 1.83
CA LEU A 67 -3.92 -10.13 0.77
C LEU A 67 -5.10 -9.16 0.79
N ALA A 68 -6.32 -9.63 1.07
CA ALA A 68 -7.49 -8.77 1.17
C ALA A 68 -7.39 -7.78 2.35
N GLU A 69 -6.82 -8.21 3.48
CA GLU A 69 -6.53 -7.32 4.62
C GLU A 69 -5.45 -6.29 4.28
N GLU A 70 -4.36 -6.73 3.63
CA GLU A 70 -3.28 -5.84 3.18
C GLU A 70 -3.78 -4.79 2.17
N MET A 71 -4.66 -5.17 1.24
CA MET A 71 -5.24 -4.20 0.30
C MET A 71 -6.11 -3.16 1.02
N LYS A 72 -6.95 -3.56 1.98
CA LYS A 72 -7.77 -2.62 2.74
C LYS A 72 -6.90 -1.61 3.50
N LEU A 73 -5.83 -2.09 4.12
CA LEU A 73 -4.91 -1.23 4.85
C LEU A 73 -4.17 -0.25 3.92
N GLU A 74 -3.76 -0.68 2.73
CA GLU A 74 -3.14 0.21 1.75
C GLU A 74 -4.13 1.22 1.18
N GLU A 75 -5.39 0.83 0.92
CA GLU A 75 -6.46 1.74 0.50
C GLU A 75 -6.70 2.83 1.55
N GLU A 76 -6.79 2.45 2.83
CA GLU A 76 -6.91 3.40 3.95
C GLU A 76 -5.71 4.36 4.02
N ARG A 77 -4.49 3.84 3.84
CA ARG A 77 -3.26 4.63 3.84
C ARG A 77 -3.25 5.65 2.69
N ILE A 78 -3.64 5.23 1.49
CA ILE A 78 -3.72 6.11 0.31
C ILE A 78 -4.75 7.20 0.57
N GLN A 79 -5.94 6.87 1.09
CA GLN A 79 -6.98 7.86 1.40
C GLN A 79 -6.51 8.88 2.44
N GLN A 80 -5.76 8.46 3.46
CA GLN A 80 -5.20 9.38 4.45
C GLN A 80 -4.19 10.34 3.82
N ILE A 81 -3.29 9.84 2.98
CA ILE A 81 -2.30 10.67 2.26
C ILE A 81 -2.99 11.67 1.33
N GLU A 82 -4.06 11.25 0.63
CA GLU A 82 -4.83 12.14 -0.23
C GLU A 82 -5.55 13.24 0.54
N LYS A 83 -6.18 12.90 1.67
CA LYS A 83 -6.79 13.89 2.58
C LYS A 83 -5.76 14.89 3.08
N GLU A 84 -4.62 14.44 3.57
CA GLU A 84 -3.56 15.31 4.06
C GLU A 84 -3.02 16.22 2.94
N ARG A 85 -2.83 15.69 1.73
CA ARG A 85 -2.43 16.50 0.57
C ARG A 85 -3.48 17.54 0.20
N ALA A 86 -4.76 17.19 0.24
CA ALA A 86 -5.85 18.12 -0.02
C ALA A 86 -5.90 19.24 1.02
N GLU A 87 -5.78 18.91 2.31
CA GLU A 87 -5.73 19.89 3.40
C GLU A 87 -4.53 20.83 3.27
N ARG A 88 -3.32 20.31 3.02
CA ARG A 88 -2.12 21.13 2.79
C ARG A 88 -2.28 22.05 1.59
N LYS A 89 -2.89 21.58 0.50
CA LYS A 89 -3.18 22.41 -0.68
C LYS A 89 -4.18 23.52 -0.34
N LEU A 90 -5.23 23.22 0.41
CA LEU A 90 -6.24 24.19 0.84
C LEU A 90 -5.62 25.26 1.75
N GLN A 91 -4.82 24.87 2.74
CA GLN A 91 -4.12 25.79 3.62
C GLN A 91 -3.19 26.75 2.85
N LYS A 92 -2.41 26.22 1.90
CA LYS A 92 -1.55 27.05 1.03
C LYS A 92 -2.36 28.04 0.18
N LYS A 93 -3.52 27.64 -0.34
CA LYS A 93 -4.42 28.55 -1.08
C LYS A 93 -4.92 29.67 -0.18
N ILE A 94 -5.43 29.33 1.02
CA ILE A 94 -5.91 30.32 1.99
C ILE A 94 -4.79 31.29 2.39
N GLU A 95 -3.57 30.79 2.62
CA GLU A 95 -2.43 31.64 2.95
C GLU A 95 -2.05 32.57 1.78
N ALA A 96 -2.03 32.05 0.55
CA ALA A 96 -1.76 32.84 -0.64
C ALA A 96 -2.83 33.93 -0.85
N GLU A 97 -4.11 33.62 -0.65
CA GLU A 97 -5.20 34.60 -0.72
C GLU A 97 -5.08 35.68 0.37
N LYS A 98 -4.72 35.29 1.61
CA LYS A 98 -4.44 36.26 2.69
C LYS A 98 -3.30 37.19 2.33
N LYS A 99 -2.21 36.67 1.76
CA LYS A 99 -1.07 37.48 1.29
C LYS A 99 -1.48 38.41 0.14
N LEU A 100 -2.26 37.91 -0.82
CA LEU A 100 -2.78 38.71 -1.92
C LEU A 100 -3.65 39.87 -1.41
N LYS A 101 -4.59 39.60 -0.49
CA LYS A 101 -5.43 40.64 0.12
C LYS A 101 -4.61 41.69 0.86
N LYS A 102 -3.60 41.26 1.63
CA LYS A 102 -2.66 42.19 2.31
C LYS A 102 -1.92 43.06 1.30
N ASN A 103 -1.39 42.47 0.22
CA ASN A 103 -0.67 43.21 -0.82
C ASN A 103 -1.58 44.20 -1.54
N ILE A 104 -2.84 43.83 -1.82
CA ILE A 104 -3.82 44.74 -2.42
C ILE A 104 -4.11 45.91 -1.48
N ALA A 105 -4.32 45.66 -0.17
CA ALA A 105 -4.56 46.72 0.81
C ALA A 105 -3.37 47.69 0.91
N MET A 106 -2.14 47.15 1.02
CA MET A 106 -0.92 47.97 1.01
C MET A 106 -0.77 48.76 -0.30
N SER A 107 -1.06 48.13 -1.44
CA SER A 107 -1.01 48.81 -2.74
C SER A 107 -2.06 49.91 -2.85
N SER A 108 -3.29 49.69 -2.35
CA SER A 108 -4.32 50.72 -2.35
C SER A 108 -3.93 51.89 -1.46
N GLU A 109 -3.40 51.63 -0.26
CA GLU A 109 -2.89 52.64 0.65
C GLU A 109 -1.76 53.45 -0.02
N PHE A 110 -0.81 52.77 -0.66
CA PHE A 110 0.30 53.41 -1.38
C PHE A 110 -0.18 54.30 -2.53
N ILE A 111 -1.06 53.78 -3.41
CA ILE A 111 -1.61 54.50 -4.57
C ILE A 111 -2.46 55.69 -4.13
N THR A 112 -3.17 55.60 -3.01
CA THR A 112 -3.92 56.74 -2.45
C THR A 112 -3.04 57.75 -1.75
N SER A 113 -1.91 57.34 -1.17
CA SER A 113 -1.15 58.20 -0.28
C SER A 113 -0.43 59.32 -1.01
N ILE A 114 0.30 59.05 -2.10
CA ILE A 114 1.13 60.06 -2.75
C ILE A 114 1.37 59.69 -4.23
N THR A 115 0.49 60.13 -5.13
CA THR A 115 0.82 60.23 -6.56
C THR A 115 1.26 61.65 -6.88
N ALA A 116 2.12 61.85 -7.89
CA ALA A 116 2.65 63.17 -8.26
C ALA A 116 1.55 64.23 -8.44
N ASP A 117 0.42 63.84 -9.02
CA ASP A 117 -0.72 64.73 -9.28
C ASP A 117 -1.53 65.09 -8.01
N LYS A 118 -1.38 64.33 -6.92
CA LYS A 118 -2.11 64.53 -5.65
C LYS A 118 -1.22 64.99 -4.49
N LEU A 119 0.09 65.11 -4.74
CA LEU A 119 1.09 65.44 -3.72
C LEU A 119 0.80 66.79 -3.06
N ASP A 120 0.61 67.84 -3.87
CA ASP A 120 0.44 69.21 -3.35
C ASP A 120 -0.85 69.34 -2.51
N ALA A 121 -1.94 68.70 -2.94
CA ALA A 121 -3.21 68.69 -2.21
C ALA A 121 -3.12 67.94 -0.86
N GLU A 122 -2.33 66.86 -0.78
CA GLU A 122 -2.15 66.13 0.47
C GLU A 122 -1.18 66.87 1.42
N ILE A 123 -0.20 67.62 0.89
CA ILE A 123 0.68 68.50 1.70
C ILE A 123 -0.14 69.58 2.41
N GLU A 124 -1.03 70.29 1.70
CA GLU A 124 -1.88 71.31 2.32
C GLU A 124 -2.77 70.72 3.42
N LYS A 125 -3.39 69.56 3.16
CA LYS A 125 -4.22 68.85 4.13
C LYS A 125 -3.45 68.38 5.37
N LEU A 126 -2.19 67.98 5.23
CA LEU A 126 -1.32 67.59 6.35
C LEU A 126 -0.78 68.79 7.14
N LEU A 127 -0.62 69.95 6.51
CA LEU A 127 -0.29 71.20 7.20
C LEU A 127 -1.48 71.70 8.02
N ASP A 128 -2.71 71.52 7.52
CA ASP A 128 -3.95 71.91 8.21
C ASP A 128 -4.32 70.95 9.35
N SER A 129 -3.90 69.68 9.29
CA SER A 129 -4.25 68.66 10.29
C SER A 129 -3.03 68.12 11.05
N ARG A 130 -2.87 68.51 12.32
CA ARG A 130 -1.88 67.92 13.22
C ARG A 130 -2.38 66.58 13.75
N SER A 131 -1.67 65.49 13.45
CA SER A 131 -1.92 64.18 14.07
C SER A 131 -1.15 64.05 15.38
N ASP A 132 -1.85 63.83 16.50
CA ASP A 132 -1.24 63.60 17.82
C ASP A 132 -1.16 62.10 18.12
N TYR A 133 0.07 61.58 18.27
CA TYR A 133 0.33 60.19 18.63
C TYR A 133 0.60 60.00 20.12
N ASN A 134 0.52 61.06 20.93
CA ASN A 134 0.71 60.96 22.36
C ASN A 134 -0.46 60.20 22.99
N PHE A 135 -0.15 59.20 23.81
CA PHE A 135 -1.11 58.50 24.64
C PHE A 135 -0.47 58.05 25.95
N ALA A 136 -1.28 57.97 27.00
CA ALA A 136 -0.90 57.39 28.28
C ALA A 136 -1.63 56.06 28.50
N ILE A 137 -1.00 55.12 29.21
CA ILE A 137 -1.61 53.84 29.59
C ILE A 137 -1.85 53.86 31.10
N THR A 138 -3.08 53.57 31.53
CA THR A 138 -3.43 53.47 32.94
C THR A 138 -2.99 52.11 33.52
N LYS A 139 -2.95 52.00 34.86
CA LYS A 139 -2.65 50.72 35.54
C LYS A 139 -3.66 49.60 35.24
N SER A 140 -4.87 49.94 34.78
CA SER A 140 -5.89 48.99 34.31
C SER A 140 -5.71 48.57 32.84
N GLY A 141 -4.73 49.15 32.12
CA GLY A 141 -4.47 48.87 30.70
C GLY A 141 -5.31 49.70 29.74
N GLU A 142 -6.02 50.73 30.20
CA GLU A 142 -6.78 51.63 29.32
C GLU A 142 -5.86 52.65 28.64
N ILE A 143 -6.07 52.87 27.34
CA ILE A 143 -5.31 53.82 26.53
C ILE A 143 -6.03 55.18 26.55
N LEU A 144 -5.41 56.18 27.17
CA LEU A 144 -5.88 57.57 27.17
C LEU A 144 -5.12 58.34 26.08
N LYS A 145 -5.84 58.81 25.06
CA LYS A 145 -5.26 59.55 23.92
C LYS A 145 -5.04 61.02 24.28
N GLY A 146 -3.99 61.62 23.72
CA GLY A 146 -3.64 63.03 23.84
C GLY A 146 -2.44 63.30 24.74
N GLU A 147 -1.75 64.41 24.48
CA GLU A 147 -0.62 64.94 25.29
C GLU A 147 -1.03 65.23 26.75
N PHE A 148 -2.30 65.60 26.99
CA PHE A 148 -2.88 65.83 28.32
C PHE A 148 -4.18 65.02 28.48
N PRO A 149 -4.10 63.73 28.84
CA PRO A 149 -5.29 62.91 29.02
C PRO A 149 -6.10 63.41 30.22
N GLN A 150 -7.37 63.76 29.99
CA GLN A 150 -8.29 64.06 31.09
C GLN A 150 -8.47 62.79 31.92
N LYS A 151 -8.42 62.91 33.26
CA LYS A 151 -8.70 61.78 34.15
C LYS A 151 -10.08 61.23 33.79
N PRO A 152 -10.24 59.90 33.63
CA PRO A 152 -11.54 59.33 33.32
C PRO A 152 -12.53 59.77 34.41
N THR A 153 -13.58 60.48 33.99
CA THR A 153 -14.69 60.86 34.87
C THR A 153 -15.37 59.57 35.29
N THR A 154 -15.04 59.10 36.49
CA THR A 154 -15.77 58.05 37.17
C THR A 154 -17.15 58.62 37.53
N SER A 155 -18.10 58.58 36.59
CA SER A 155 -19.51 58.56 36.96
C SER A 155 -19.70 57.30 37.78
N LYS A 156 -20.02 57.48 39.06
CA LYS A 156 -20.59 56.41 39.89
C LYS A 156 -21.90 55.91 39.28
#